data_AF-A0ABD5UTN1-F1
#
_entry.id   AF-A0ABD5UTN1-F1
#
_cell.length_a   1.000
_cell.length_b   1.000
_cell.length_c   1.000
_cell.angle_alpha   90.00
_cell.angle_beta   90.00
_cell.angle_gamma   90.00
#
_symmetry.space_group_name_H-M   'P 1'
#
loop_
_entity.id
_entity.type
_entity.pdbx_description
1 polymer ?
#
loop_
_entity_poly.entity_id
_entity_poly.type
_entity_poly.pdbx_seq_one_letter_code
_entity_poly.pdbx_strand_id
1 'polypeptide(L)' 'MPSDDVDAIVELVAEHPGCTTDELVDVVDEKEVASEQARELLEIALRHNRVLEADSKYWAIRKGEYAFQEYDHPEP' A
#
# COMPACT_ATOMS: atom_id res chain seq x y z
N MET A 1 6.97 17.62 -1.02
CA MET A 1 5.50 17.82 -1.03
C MET A 1 4.94 16.53 -0.47
N PRO A 2 4.23 16.54 0.67
CA PRO A 2 3.86 15.31 1.39
C PRO A 2 2.89 14.39 0.62
N SER A 3 2.30 14.87 -0.47
CA SER A 3 1.40 14.11 -1.34
C SER A 3 2.13 13.05 -2.17
N ASP A 4 3.35 13.33 -2.61
CA ASP A 4 4.12 12.47 -3.54
C ASP A 4 4.54 11.16 -2.83
N ASP A 5 5.02 11.29 -1.59
CA ASP A 5 5.43 10.16 -0.75
C ASP A 5 4.24 9.26 -0.33
N VAL A 6 3.06 9.85 -0.11
CA VAL A 6 1.84 9.11 0.21
C VAL A 6 1.31 8.35 -1.01
N ASP A 7 1.35 8.94 -2.20
CA ASP A 7 0.98 8.24 -3.43
C ASP A 7 1.98 7.11 -3.74
N ALA A 8 3.28 7.31 -3.50
CA ALA A 8 4.30 6.27 -3.66
C ALA A 8 4.08 5.06 -2.73
N ILE A 9 3.79 5.26 -1.44
CA ILE A 9 3.53 4.13 -0.52
C ILE A 9 2.22 3.41 -0.86
N VAL A 10 1.21 4.14 -1.36
CA VAL A 10 -0.06 3.56 -1.82
C VAL A 10 0.19 2.69 -3.06
N GLU A 11 0.97 3.17 -4.02
CA GLU A 11 1.37 2.38 -5.19
C GLU A 11 2.13 1.11 -4.77
N LEU A 12 3.05 1.23 -3.81
CA LEU A 12 3.81 0.08 -3.30
C LEU A 12 2.91 -0.99 -2.67
N VAL A 13 1.91 -0.58 -1.88
CA VAL A 13 0.90 -1.50 -1.31
C VAL A 13 -0.01 -2.08 -2.41
N ALA A 14 -0.21 -1.36 -3.52
CA ALA A 14 -0.93 -1.88 -4.68
C ALA A 14 -0.12 -2.94 -5.44
N GLU A 15 1.19 -2.76 -5.58
CA GLU A 15 2.12 -3.72 -6.16
C GLU A 15 2.31 -4.95 -5.26
N HIS A 16 2.28 -4.75 -3.93
CA HIS A 16 2.52 -5.79 -2.91
C HIS A 16 1.38 -5.86 -1.87
N PRO A 17 0.17 -6.30 -2.27
CA PRO A 17 -0.96 -6.37 -1.35
C PRO A 17 -0.74 -7.46 -0.29
N GLY A 18 -1.03 -7.14 0.96
CA GLY A 18 -0.86 -8.06 2.08
C GLY A 18 0.56 -8.10 2.65
N CYS A 19 1.47 -7.22 2.20
CA CYS A 19 2.75 -7.03 2.86
C CYS A 19 2.61 -6.30 4.20
N THR A 20 3.58 -6.55 5.07
CA THR A 20 3.68 -5.84 6.36
C THR A 20 4.49 -4.56 6.19
N THR A 21 4.42 -3.65 7.16
CA THR A 21 5.26 -2.43 7.11
C THR A 21 6.75 -2.76 6.97
N ASP A 22 7.24 -3.81 7.61
CA ASP A 22 8.65 -4.25 7.51
C ASP A 22 8.99 -4.67 6.07
N GLU A 23 8.16 -5.52 5.48
CA GLU A 23 8.32 -5.98 4.10
C GLU A 23 8.21 -4.83 3.09
N LEU A 24 7.30 -3.88 3.34
CA LEU A 24 7.17 -2.68 2.51
C LEU A 24 8.42 -1.79 2.67
N VAL A 25 8.98 -1.67 3.88
CA VAL A 25 10.21 -0.90 4.14
C VAL A 25 11.41 -1.46 3.37
N ASP A 26 11.57 -2.79 3.33
CA ASP A 26 12.62 -3.43 2.52
C ASP A 26 12.49 -3.06 1.02
N VAL A 27 11.27 -3.03 0.48
CA VAL A 27 11.02 -2.68 -0.93
C VAL A 27 11.13 -1.15 -1.18
N VAL A 28 10.81 -0.34 -0.18
CA VAL A 28 10.89 1.14 -0.20
C VAL A 28 12.35 1.60 -0.25
N ASP A 29 13.26 0.90 0.42
CA ASP A 29 14.70 1.19 0.40
C ASP A 29 15.28 1.04 -1.03
N GLU A 30 14.72 0.13 -1.84
CA GLU A 30 15.07 0.00 -3.27
C GLU A 30 14.54 1.14 -4.15
N LYS A 31 13.48 1.85 -3.71
CA LYS A 31 12.81 2.94 -4.47
C LYS A 31 13.16 4.35 -3.97
N GLU A 32 14.17 4.51 -3.11
CA GLU A 32 14.61 5.80 -2.53
C GLU A 32 13.52 6.54 -1.70
N VAL A 33 12.49 5.82 -1.25
CA VAL A 33 11.47 6.41 -0.35
C VAL A 33 11.99 6.35 1.08
N ALA A 34 11.68 7.35 1.90
CA ALA A 34 12.15 7.40 3.29
C ALA A 34 11.51 6.27 4.12
N SER A 35 12.24 5.18 4.33
CA SER A 35 11.85 4.00 5.13
C SER A 35 11.43 4.37 6.56
N GLU A 36 12.09 5.37 7.16
CA GLU A 36 11.72 5.93 8.48
C GLU A 36 10.30 6.54 8.52
N GLN A 37 9.74 6.93 7.38
CA GLN A 37 8.42 7.55 7.27
C GLN A 37 7.34 6.59 6.75
N ALA A 38 7.70 5.38 6.31
CA ALA A 38 6.76 4.44 5.70
C ALA A 38 5.51 4.17 6.57
N ARG A 39 5.70 4.01 7.88
CA ARG A 39 4.58 3.84 8.82
C ARG A 39 3.71 5.09 8.91
N GLU A 40 4.30 6.27 9.01
CA GLU A 40 3.56 7.52 9.07
C GLU A 40 2.77 7.76 7.77
N LEU A 41 3.36 7.48 6.62
CA LEU A 41 2.72 7.57 5.32
C LEU A 41 1.56 6.59 5.17
N LEU A 42 1.70 5.34 5.66
CA LEU A 42 0.61 4.36 5.71
C LEU A 42 -0.54 4.82 6.62
N GLU A 43 -0.23 5.41 7.78
CA GLU A 43 -1.25 5.97 8.68
C GLU A 43 -1.96 7.18 8.06
N ILE A 44 -1.26 8.01 7.29
CA ILE A 44 -1.86 9.10 6.50
C ILE A 44 -2.77 8.48 5.44
N ALA A 45 -2.29 7.54 4.63
CA ALA A 45 -3.07 6.86 3.60
C ALA A 45 -4.32 6.16 4.18
N LEU A 46 -4.22 5.59 5.39
CA LEU A 46 -5.34 4.99 6.13
C LEU A 46 -6.39 6.05 6.52
N ARG A 47 -5.96 7.21 7.05
CA ARG A 47 -6.85 8.35 7.33
C ARG A 47 -7.55 8.88 6.08
N HIS A 48 -6.85 8.83 4.94
CA HIS A 48 -7.41 9.20 3.64
C HIS A 48 -8.26 8.09 3.00
N ASN A 49 -8.46 6.96 3.68
CA ASN A 49 -9.21 5.80 3.18
C ASN A 49 -8.66 5.22 1.87
N ARG A 50 -7.36 5.38 1.59
CA ARG A 50 -6.67 4.84 0.40
C ARG A 50 -6.15 3.42 0.62
N VAL A 51 -5.72 3.12 1.85
CA VAL A 51 -5.29 1.79 2.28
C VAL A 51 -6.15 1.27 3.44
N LEU A 52 -5.98 0.00 3.75
CA LEU A 52 -6.68 -0.74 4.78
C LEU A 52 -5.65 -1.55 5.57
N GLU A 53 -5.69 -1.42 6.89
CA GLU A 53 -4.89 -2.22 7.81
C GLU A 53 -5.68 -3.48 8.19
N ALA A 54 -5.09 -4.65 7.97
CA ALA A 54 -5.62 -5.95 8.37
C ALA A 54 -4.70 -6.59 9.42
N ASP A 55 -5.28 -7.25 10.43
CA ASP A 55 -4.54 -7.92 11.50
C ASP A 55 -3.50 -7.02 12.22
N SER A 56 -3.72 -5.70 12.22
CA SER A 56 -2.81 -4.68 12.77
C SER A 56 -1.38 -4.70 12.22
N LYS A 57 -1.15 -5.33 11.06
CA LYS A 57 0.19 -5.46 10.49
C LYS A 57 0.22 -5.55 8.97
N TYR A 58 -0.85 -6.03 8.33
CA TYR A 58 -0.93 -6.20 6.88
C TYR A 58 -1.62 -5.00 6.24
N TRP A 59 -1.14 -4.60 5.06
CA TRP A 59 -1.68 -3.46 4.34
C TRP A 59 -2.24 -3.88 2.99
N ALA A 60 -3.39 -3.31 2.63
CA ALA A 60 -4.03 -3.53 1.34
C ALA A 60 -4.65 -2.23 0.82
N ILE A 61 -4.76 -2.09 -0.50
CA ILE A 61 -5.46 -0.95 -1.10
C ILE A 61 -6.96 -1.06 -0.85
N ARG A 62 -7.57 0.03 -0.39
CA ARG A 62 -9.03 0.13 -0.31
C ARG A 62 -9.54 0.45 -1.72
N LYS A 63 -10.07 -0.58 -2.41
CA LYS A 63 -10.64 -0.51 -3.76
C LYS A 63 -11.65 0.64 -3.92
N GLY A 64 -11.16 1.80 -4.35
CA GLY A 64 -11.96 2.90 -4.91
C GLY A 64 -11.60 3.17 -6.37
N GLU A 65 -10.29 3.17 -6.69
CA GLU A 65 -9.77 3.51 -8.03
C GLU A 65 -8.99 2.35 -8.70
N TYR A 66 -8.42 1.41 -7.94
CA TYR A 66 -7.72 0.20 -8.43
C TYR A 66 -8.60 -1.05 -8.44
N ALA A 67 -9.87 -0.93 -8.83
CA ALA A 67 -10.67 -2.11 -9.12
C ALA A 67 -10.07 -2.80 -10.34
N PHE A 68 -9.23 -3.82 -10.09
CA PHE A 68 -8.90 -4.83 -11.09
C PHE A 68 -10.18 -5.17 -11.85
N GLN A 69 -10.15 -4.94 -13.17
CA GLN A 69 -11.06 -5.60 -14.08
C GLN A 69 -11.03 -7.08 -13.72
N GLU A 70 -12.23 -7.62 -13.52
CA GLU A 70 -12.61 -9.02 -13.57
C GLU A 70 -11.45 -10.00 -13.46
N TYR A 71 -11.26 -10.53 -12.26
CA TYR A 71 -10.52 -11.78 -12.10
C TYR A 71 -11.36 -12.85 -12.82
N ASP A 72 -11.07 -13.08 -14.10
CA ASP A 72 -11.66 -14.14 -14.90
C ASP A 72 -11.16 -15.46 -14.33
N HIS A 73 -11.92 -16.01 -13.38
CA HIS A 73 -11.68 -17.36 -12.89
C HIS A 73 -12.28 -18.29 -13.95
N PRO A 74 -11.47 -19.10 -14.67
CA PRO A 74 -12.05 -20.16 -15.48
C PRO A 74 -12.76 -21.14 -14.54
N GLU A 75 -14.09 -21.23 -14.67
CA GLU A 75 -14.87 -22.22 -13.95
C GLU A 75 -14.40 -23.65 -14.31
N PRO A 76 -14.37 -24.59 -13.34
CA PRO A 76 -13.93 -25.97 -13.55
C PRO A 76 -14.87 -26.81 -14.43
#